data_AF-A0A8R2NJW8-F1
#
_entry.id   AF-A0A8R2NJW8-F1
#
_cell.length_a   1.000
_cell.length_b   1.000
_cell.length_c   1.000
_cell.angle_alpha   90.00
_cell.angle_beta   90.00
_cell.angle_gamma   90.00
#
_symmetry.space_group_name_H-M   'P 1'
#
loop_
_entity.id
_entity.type
_entity.pdbx_description
1 polymer ?
#
loop_
_entity_poly.entity_id
_entity_poly.type
_entity_poly.pdbx_seq_one_letter_code
_entity_poly.pdbx_strand_id
1 'polypeptide(L)'
;MSLVNHLTSTLLKHEPNDPVEFLVNQVEDMIQFRDHSGKPPILFSDDDLTNVFKGVDYLNSGKIDLSEYFRAMKMLGLNENEFNQNPQVDETNRIECKTFVHEAKFALIKQMTKMIQ
;
A
#
# COMPACT_ATOMS: atom_id res chain seq x y z
N MET A 1 8.50 6.46 -3.55
CA MET A 1 9.31 6.23 -2.33
C MET A 1 10.71 5.76 -2.75
N SER A 2 11.78 6.03 -1.98
CA SER A 2 13.12 5.45 -2.24
C SER A 2 13.29 4.11 -1.51
N LEU A 3 14.25 3.28 -1.95
CA LEU A 3 14.56 1.99 -1.32
C LEU A 3 14.90 2.15 0.16
N VAL A 4 15.74 3.13 0.51
CA VAL A 4 16.13 3.42 1.91
C VAL A 4 14.90 3.76 2.76
N ASN A 5 13.98 4.58 2.24
CA ASN A 5 12.76 4.93 2.96
C ASN A 5 11.87 3.70 3.17
N HIS A 6 11.74 2.84 2.17
CA HIS A 6 10.99 1.58 2.30
C HIS A 6 11.60 0.69 3.39
N LEU A 7 12.90 0.39 3.32
CA LEU A 7 13.58 -0.46 4.30
C LEU A 7 13.46 0.09 5.73
N THR A 8 13.63 1.40 5.89
CA THR A 8 13.47 2.07 7.20
C THR A 8 12.03 1.97 7.70
N SER A 9 11.05 2.17 6.82
CA SER A 9 9.63 2.06 7.20
C SER A 9 9.25 0.63 7.60
N THR A 10 9.82 -0.37 6.91
CA THR A 10 9.60 -1.78 7.23
C THR A 10 10.19 -2.14 8.60
N LEU A 11 11.36 -1.62 8.95
CA LEU A 11 11.94 -1.77 10.30
C LEU A 11 11.05 -1.14 11.37
N LEU A 12 10.60 0.10 11.16
CA LEU A 12 9.73 0.79 12.12
C LEU A 12 8.40 0.09 12.34
N LYS A 13 7.87 -0.58 11.31
CA LYS A 13 6.61 -1.32 11.42
C LYS A 13 6.76 -2.62 12.21
N HIS A 14 7.83 -3.38 11.95
CA HIS A 14 7.95 -4.75 12.46
C HIS A 14 8.78 -4.86 13.74
N GLU A 15 9.60 -3.86 14.05
CA GLU A 15 10.48 -3.81 15.23
C GLU A 15 11.16 -5.16 15.54
N PRO A 16 11.87 -5.76 14.57
CA PRO A 16 12.44 -7.08 14.73
C PRO A 16 13.56 -7.09 15.77
N ASN A 17 13.71 -8.22 16.48
CA ASN A 17 14.79 -8.41 17.47
C ASN A 17 16.19 -8.34 16.83
N ASP A 18 16.34 -8.90 15.63
CA ASP A 18 17.54 -8.76 14.80
C ASP A 18 17.22 -7.91 13.55
N PRO A 19 17.49 -6.60 13.58
CA PRO A 19 17.19 -5.72 12.47
C PRO A 19 18.08 -5.95 11.25
N VAL A 20 19.29 -6.50 11.43
CA VAL A 20 20.22 -6.74 10.31
C VAL A 20 19.78 -7.97 9.54
N GLU A 21 19.53 -9.09 10.22
CA GLU A 21 19.01 -10.31 9.59
C GLU A 21 17.67 -10.02 8.89
N PHE A 22 16.79 -9.28 9.55
CA PHE A 22 15.51 -8.87 8.95
C PHE A 22 15.70 -8.09 7.66
N LEU A 23 16.58 -7.08 7.62
CA LEU A 23 16.84 -6.30 6.41
C LEU A 23 17.45 -7.15 5.28
N VAL A 24 18.32 -8.10 5.60
CA VAL A 24 18.87 -9.04 4.61
C VAL A 24 17.73 -9.82 3.95
N ASN A 25 16.85 -10.41 4.75
CA ASN A 25 15.68 -11.15 4.24
C ASN A 25 14.75 -10.26 3.40
N GLN A 26 14.51 -9.00 3.81
CA GLN A 26 13.70 -8.07 3.03
C GLN A 26 14.31 -7.75 1.66
N VAL A 27 15.63 -7.61 1.58
CA VAL A 27 16.33 -7.37 0.30
C VAL A 27 16.30 -8.64 -0.57
N GLU A 28 16.45 -9.82 0.03
CA GLU A 28 16.31 -11.09 -0.70
C GLU A 28 14.91 -11.23 -1.32
N ASP A 29 13.84 -10.93 -0.57
CA ASP A 29 12.47 -10.94 -1.09
C ASP A 29 12.29 -9.96 -2.27
N MET A 30 12.91 -8.79 -2.21
CA MET A 30 12.90 -7.83 -3.33
C MET A 30 13.64 -8.36 -4.55
N ILE A 31 14.77 -9.05 -4.37
CA ILE A 31 15.51 -9.70 -5.45
C ILE A 31 14.65 -10.80 -6.10
N GLN A 32 14.02 -11.66 -5.29
CA GLN A 32 13.13 -12.70 -5.81
C GLN A 32 11.93 -12.11 -6.56
N PHE A 33 11.34 -11.03 -6.05
CA PHE A 33 10.24 -10.35 -6.73
C PHE A 33 10.68 -9.73 -8.07
N ARG A 34 11.85 -9.07 -8.12
CA ARG A 34 12.44 -8.54 -9.35
C ARG A 34 12.67 -9.63 -10.40
N ASP A 35 13.11 -10.79 -9.95
CA ASP A 35 13.42 -11.95 -10.79
C ASP A 35 12.17 -12.81 -11.09
N HIS A 36 10.97 -12.30 -10.75
CA HIS A 36 9.65 -12.90 -11.00
C HIS A 36 9.42 -14.26 -10.30
N SER A 37 10.20 -14.56 -9.26
CA SER A 37 10.11 -15.80 -8.47
C SER A 37 9.45 -15.60 -7.10
N GLY A 38 9.26 -14.35 -6.65
CA GLY A 38 8.75 -14.00 -5.33
C GLY A 38 7.41 -13.27 -5.31
N LYS A 39 6.87 -13.07 -4.09
CA LYS A 39 5.71 -12.20 -3.86
C LYS A 39 6.15 -10.73 -3.77
N PRO A 40 5.28 -9.76 -4.07
CA PRO A 40 5.61 -8.35 -3.90
C PRO A 40 5.87 -8.02 -2.42
N PRO A 41 7.06 -7.49 -2.04
CA PRO A 41 7.39 -7.16 -0.65
C PRO A 41 6.80 -5.80 -0.24
N ILE A 42 5.47 -5.66 -0.29
CA ILE A 42 4.78 -4.43 0.10
C ILE A 42 4.66 -4.30 1.62
N LEU A 43 4.75 -3.07 2.13
CA LEU A 43 4.72 -2.78 3.57
C LEU A 43 3.35 -3.08 4.21
N PHE A 44 2.26 -2.89 3.47
CA PHE A 44 0.89 -2.91 3.98
C PHE A 44 0.20 -4.24 3.64
N SER A 45 -0.37 -4.87 4.66
CA SER A 45 -1.27 -6.02 4.56
C SER A 45 -2.71 -5.57 4.25
N ASP A 46 -3.59 -6.52 3.92
CA ASP A 46 -5.03 -6.28 3.71
C ASP A 46 -5.69 -5.64 4.93
N ASP A 47 -5.28 -6.06 6.14
CA ASP A 47 -5.79 -5.51 7.39
C ASP A 47 -5.31 -4.07 7.59
N ASP A 48 -4.05 -3.77 7.27
CA ASP A 48 -3.54 -2.40 7.31
C ASP A 48 -4.33 -1.49 6.37
N LEU A 49 -4.57 -1.94 5.14
CA LEU A 49 -5.34 -1.18 4.15
C LEU A 49 -6.79 -1.00 4.59
N THR A 50 -7.41 -2.05 5.14
CA THR A 50 -8.76 -1.97 5.70
C THR A 50 -8.83 -0.97 6.86
N ASN A 51 -7.79 -0.89 7.69
CA ASN A 51 -7.71 0.08 8.78
C ASN A 51 -7.52 1.52 8.26
N VAL A 52 -6.74 1.73 7.20
CA VAL A 52 -6.64 3.03 6.53
C VAL A 52 -8.00 3.46 5.97
N PHE A 53 -8.75 2.54 5.34
CA PHE A 53 -10.11 2.81 4.86
C PHE A 53 -11.02 3.27 6.01
N LYS A 54 -11.05 2.52 7.13
CA LYS A 54 -11.83 2.90 8.32
C LYS A 54 -11.42 4.26 8.89
N GLY A 55 -10.14 4.62 8.77
CA GLY A 55 -9.62 5.91 9.22
C GLY A 55 -10.12 7.12 8.41
N VAL A 56 -10.65 6.90 7.21
CA VAL A 56 -11.26 7.95 6.36
C VAL A 56 -12.78 7.83 6.22
N ASP A 57 -13.38 6.67 6.52
CA ASP A 57 -14.84 6.49 6.59
C ASP A 57 -15.40 7.04 7.92
N TYR A 58 -15.37 8.36 8.09
CA TYR A 58 -15.75 9.03 9.35
C TYR A 58 -17.20 8.75 9.78
N LEU A 59 -18.06 8.45 8.81
CA LEU A 59 -19.48 8.17 9.05
C LEU A 59 -19.76 6.69 9.33
N ASN A 60 -18.73 5.83 9.29
CA ASN A 60 -18.86 4.37 9.38
C ASN A 60 -19.92 3.82 8.42
N SER A 61 -19.99 4.39 7.22
CA SER A 61 -20.99 4.04 6.22
C SER A 61 -20.64 2.75 5.45
N GLY A 62 -19.40 2.27 5.60
CA GLY A 62 -18.84 1.15 4.85
C GLY A 62 -18.39 1.54 3.43
N LYS A 63 -18.48 2.83 3.07
CA LYS A 63 -18.12 3.37 1.76
C LYS A 63 -17.49 4.75 1.92
N ILE A 64 -16.68 5.16 0.95
CA ILE A 64 -16.01 6.48 0.96
C ILE A 64 -16.27 7.23 -0.34
N ASP A 65 -16.24 8.55 -0.34
CA ASP A 65 -16.18 9.31 -1.60
C ASP A 65 -14.77 9.41 -2.17
N LEU A 66 -14.67 10.03 -3.35
CA LEU A 66 -13.41 10.20 -4.08
C LEU A 66 -12.39 11.02 -3.29
N SER A 67 -12.82 11.99 -2.48
CA SER A 67 -11.93 12.84 -1.69
C SER A 67 -11.29 12.06 -0.53
N GLU A 68 -12.08 11.23 0.13
CA GLU A 68 -11.65 10.29 1.18
C GLU A 68 -10.72 9.22 0.60
N TYR A 69 -11.02 8.69 -0.59
CA TYR A 69 -10.15 7.77 -1.32
C TYR A 69 -8.78 8.39 -1.63
N PHE A 70 -8.73 9.61 -2.16
CA PHE A 70 -7.47 10.31 -2.40
C PHE A 70 -6.69 10.59 -1.13
N ARG A 71 -7.38 10.94 -0.04
CA ARG A 71 -6.75 11.09 1.28
C ARG A 71 -6.15 9.78 1.76
N ALA A 72 -6.88 8.68 1.67
CA ALA A 72 -6.40 7.36 2.07
C ALA A 72 -5.18 6.91 1.24
N MET A 73 -5.19 7.13 -0.07
CA MET A 73 -4.03 6.84 -0.94
C MET A 73 -2.80 7.66 -0.54
N LYS A 74 -2.98 8.95 -0.23
CA LYS A 74 -1.90 9.82 0.25
C LYS A 74 -1.37 9.37 1.63
N MET A 75 -2.24 8.87 2.51
CA MET A 75 -1.82 8.30 3.81
C MET A 75 -0.91 7.07 3.65
N LEU A 76 -1.04 6.33 2.55
CA LEU A 76 -0.15 5.20 2.21
C LEU A 76 1.18 5.64 1.58
N GLY A 77 1.42 6.94 1.44
CA GLY A 77 2.64 7.49 0.84
C GLY A 77 2.65 7.44 -0.70
N LEU A 78 1.48 7.31 -1.33
CA LEU A 78 1.33 7.33 -2.78
C LEU A 78 1.05 8.76 -3.28
N ASN A 79 1.71 9.13 -4.37
CA ASN A 79 1.47 10.37 -5.11
C ASN A 79 0.34 10.18 -6.14
N GLU A 80 -0.26 11.28 -6.60
CA GLU A 80 -1.42 11.26 -7.52
C GLU A 80 -1.16 10.52 -8.83
N ASN A 81 0.09 10.45 -9.30
CA ASN A 81 0.46 9.69 -10.50
C ASN A 81 0.76 8.20 -10.23
N GLU A 82 0.61 7.72 -8.99
CA GLU A 82 0.92 6.35 -8.59
C GLU A 82 -0.32 5.45 -8.42
N PHE A 83 -1.53 6.03 -8.34
CA PHE A 83 -2.78 5.28 -8.16
C PHE A 83 -3.88 5.72 -9.13
N ASN A 84 -4.94 4.91 -9.26
CA ASN A 84 -6.06 5.16 -10.16
C ASN A 84 -6.85 6.42 -9.72
N GLN A 85 -6.95 7.41 -10.61
CA GLN A 85 -7.68 8.65 -10.35
C GLN A 85 -9.19 8.52 -10.56
N ASN A 86 -9.64 7.44 -11.21
CA ASN A 86 -11.04 7.14 -11.49
C ASN A 86 -11.36 5.70 -11.02
N PRO A 87 -11.33 5.42 -9.70
CA PRO A 87 -11.66 4.10 -9.17
C PRO A 87 -13.13 3.74 -9.46
N GLN A 88 -13.43 2.44 -9.43
CA GLN A 88 -14.81 1.98 -9.56
C GLN A 88 -15.67 2.53 -8.39
N VAL A 89 -16.82 3.11 -8.73
CA VAL A 89 -17.81 3.59 -7.77
C VAL A 89 -19.14 2.85 -7.93
N ASP A 90 -19.98 2.92 -6.91
CA ASP A 90 -21.38 2.50 -6.98
C ASP A 90 -22.28 3.57 -7.61
N GLU A 91 -23.59 3.29 -7.66
CA GLU A 91 -24.64 4.18 -8.16
C GLU A 91 -24.75 5.54 -7.42
N THR A 92 -24.16 5.66 -6.24
CA THR A 92 -24.13 6.88 -5.41
C THR A 92 -22.78 7.59 -5.45
N ASN A 93 -21.89 7.22 -6.38
CA ASN A 93 -20.51 7.71 -6.48
C ASN A 93 -19.66 7.41 -5.23
N ARG A 94 -19.91 6.27 -4.58
CA ARG A 94 -19.15 5.82 -3.41
C ARG A 94 -18.28 4.60 -3.73
N ILE A 95 -17.16 4.50 -3.05
CA ILE A 95 -16.14 3.47 -3.22
C ILE A 95 -16.24 2.50 -2.04
N GLU A 96 -16.42 1.22 -2.34
CA GLU A 96 -16.43 0.17 -1.32
C GLU A 96 -15.01 -0.16 -0.83
N CYS A 97 -14.89 -0.65 0.42
CA CYS A 97 -13.62 -1.06 1.01
C CYS A 97 -12.84 -2.05 0.13
N LYS A 98 -13.54 -3.02 -0.50
CA LYS A 98 -12.90 -4.00 -1.38
C LYS A 98 -12.23 -3.35 -2.59
N THR A 99 -12.86 -2.32 -3.17
CA THR A 99 -12.32 -1.56 -4.30
C THR A 99 -11.11 -0.76 -3.86
N PHE A 100 -11.20 -0.07 -2.72
CA PHE A 100 -10.06 0.65 -2.16
C PHE A 100 -8.86 -0.27 -1.91
N VAL A 101 -9.05 -1.41 -1.23
CA VAL A 101 -7.96 -2.35 -0.92
C VAL A 101 -7.31 -2.87 -2.21
N HIS A 102 -8.11 -3.18 -3.23
CA HIS A 102 -7.59 -3.62 -4.53
C HIS A 102 -6.72 -2.54 -5.19
N GLU A 103 -7.26 -1.33 -5.33
CA GLU A 103 -6.56 -0.20 -5.96
C GLU A 103 -5.28 0.16 -5.19
N ALA A 104 -5.33 0.17 -3.86
CA ALA A 104 -4.20 0.50 -3.00
C ALA A 104 -3.07 -0.52 -3.15
N LYS A 105 -3.40 -1.83 -3.11
CA LYS A 105 -2.42 -2.89 -3.36
C LYS A 105 -1.79 -2.75 -4.73
N PHE A 106 -2.60 -2.55 -5.76
CA PHE A 106 -2.11 -2.42 -7.12
C PHE A 106 -1.12 -1.25 -7.25
N ALA A 107 -1.44 -0.10 -6.67
CA ALA A 107 -0.58 1.07 -6.65
C ALA A 107 0.74 0.83 -5.88
N LEU A 108 0.66 0.20 -4.70
CA LEU A 108 1.84 -0.14 -3.88
C LEU A 108 2.76 -1.14 -4.58
N ILE A 109 2.21 -2.16 -5.23
CA ILE A 109 2.98 -3.12 -6.03
C ILE A 109 3.66 -2.39 -7.20
N LYS A 110 2.92 -1.54 -7.92
CA LYS A 110 3.49 -0.74 -9.02
C LYS A 110 4.62 0.18 -8.53
N GLN A 111 4.48 0.79 -7.35
CA GLN A 111 5.53 1.58 -6.74
C GLN A 111 6.77 0.72 -6.39
N MET A 112 6.57 -0.47 -5.83
CA MET A 112 7.65 -1.43 -5.54
C MET A 112 8.38 -1.85 -6.81
N THR A 113 7.66 -2.21 -7.88
CA THR A 113 8.25 -2.59 -9.16
C THR A 113 9.13 -1.47 -9.74
N LYS A 114 8.68 -0.21 -9.68
CA LYS A 114 9.49 0.94 -10.14
C LYS A 114 10.72 1.19 -9.27
N MET A 115 10.69 0.79 -8.00
CA MET A 115 11.77 1.04 -7.05
C MET A 115 12.93 0.05 -7.20
N ILE A 116 12.67 -1.17 -7.70
CA ILE A 116 13.65 -2.26 -7.85
C ILE A 116 14.14 -2.46 -9.30
N GLN A 117 13.65 -1.64 -10.23
CA GLN A 117 14.13 -1.54 -11.62
C GLN A 117 15.23 -0.49 -11.72
#